data_AF-A0A955S8B0-F1
#
_entry.id   AF-A0A955S8B0-F1
#
_cell.length_a   1.000
_cell.length_b   1.000
_cell.length_c   1.000
_cell.angle_alpha   90.00
_cell.angle_beta   90.00
_cell.angle_gamma   90.00
#
_symmetry.space_group_name_H-M   'P 1'
#
loop_
_entity.id
_entity.type
_entity.pdbx_description
1 polymer ?
#
loop_
_entity_poly.entity_id
_entity_poly.type
_entity_poly.pdbx_seq_one_letter_code
_entity_poly.pdbx_strand_id
1 'polypeptide(L)'
;MKKIKERVLEIVEIAKECPDNMQAICFEVLLENMLYGGERQKEVPNQPVPSPNAEQQETKNSVEESSETQEDIQAKDLHVKMKKFLEKNGLTLDNINQLYYKQDGNILPLYDDLKSIKTSESQIRIALLQALQSAITTGEFSFSIEMVRQEAGERKCYDSKNFGTNFTNNATSFDFDKYNREIKEAKLSEQGKKELAGIIKDLQ
;
A
#
# COMPACT_ATOMS: atom_id res chain seq x y z
N MET A 1 8.32 8.84 -38.22
CA MET A 1 9.09 9.71 -37.30
C MET A 1 8.53 11.13 -37.18
N LYS A 2 8.09 11.82 -38.25
CA LYS A 2 7.51 13.18 -38.13
C LYS A 2 6.32 13.28 -37.17
N LYS A 3 5.35 12.35 -37.27
CA LYS A 3 4.17 12.29 -36.38
C LYS A 3 4.50 12.11 -34.88
N ILE A 4 5.57 11.37 -34.57
CA ILE A 4 5.99 11.18 -33.17
C ILE A 4 6.60 12.48 -32.64
N LYS A 5 7.42 13.14 -33.46
CA LYS A 5 8.04 14.42 -33.08
C LYS A 5 7.00 15.53 -32.84
N GLU A 6 5.96 15.60 -33.66
CA GLU A 6 4.85 16.55 -33.47
C GLU A 6 4.12 16.32 -32.14
N ARG A 7 3.78 15.07 -31.82
CA ARG A 7 3.11 14.72 -30.57
C ARG A 7 3.99 14.88 -29.33
N VAL A 8 5.31 14.68 -29.45
CA VAL A 8 6.25 14.99 -28.36
C VAL A 8 6.29 16.49 -28.10
N LEU A 9 6.20 17.33 -29.14
CA LEU A 9 6.14 18.79 -28.96
C LEU A 9 4.85 19.22 -28.26
N GLU A 10 3.71 18.60 -28.58
CA GLU A 10 2.44 18.83 -27.87
C GLU A 10 2.58 18.49 -26.36
N ILE A 11 3.24 17.37 -26.03
CA ILE A 11 3.47 16.99 -24.63
C ILE A 11 4.38 18.01 -23.91
N VAL A 12 5.40 18.54 -24.60
CA VAL A 12 6.26 19.60 -24.04
C VAL A 12 5.48 20.87 -23.75
N GLU A 13 4.54 21.26 -24.63
CA GLU A 13 3.70 22.44 -24.39
C GLU A 13 2.82 22.25 -23.15
N ILE A 14 2.17 21.09 -23.03
CA ILE A 14 1.35 20.76 -21.85
C ILE A 14 2.18 20.74 -20.58
N ALA A 15 3.37 20.12 -20.60
CA ALA A 15 4.22 20.03 -19.42
C ALA A 15 4.72 21.41 -18.94
N LYS A 16 4.85 22.41 -19.83
CA LYS A 16 5.25 23.77 -19.47
C LYS A 16 4.14 24.59 -18.80
N GLU A 17 2.88 24.19 -18.95
CA GLU A 17 1.76 24.82 -18.23
C GLU A 17 1.72 24.38 -16.76
N CYS A 18 2.46 23.33 -16.40
CA CYS A 18 2.59 22.88 -15.02
C CYS A 18 3.60 23.71 -14.22
N PRO A 19 3.44 23.79 -12.88
CA PRO A 19 4.44 24.38 -11.99
C PRO A 19 5.82 23.71 -12.14
N ASP A 20 6.90 24.49 -12.05
CA ASP A 20 8.28 24.06 -12.33
C ASP A 20 8.70 22.76 -11.62
N ASN A 21 8.23 22.55 -10.39
CA ASN A 21 8.53 21.35 -9.60
C ASN A 21 7.86 20.07 -10.13
N MET A 22 6.91 20.19 -11.05
CA MET A 22 6.11 19.08 -11.59
C MET A 22 6.29 18.89 -13.10
N GLN A 23 6.92 19.83 -13.82
CA GLN A 23 7.04 19.76 -15.28
C GLN A 23 7.75 18.50 -15.76
N ALA A 24 8.85 18.10 -15.10
CA ALA A 24 9.60 16.91 -15.46
C ALA A 24 8.76 15.63 -15.29
N ILE A 25 8.05 15.52 -14.16
CA ILE A 25 7.19 14.38 -13.85
C ILE A 25 6.02 14.32 -14.83
N CYS A 26 5.38 15.46 -15.12
CA CYS A 26 4.27 15.55 -16.07
C CYS A 26 4.72 15.14 -17.49
N PHE A 27 5.89 15.60 -17.92
CA PHE A 27 6.46 15.23 -19.22
C PHE A 27 6.71 13.71 -19.32
N GLU A 28 7.30 13.11 -18.29
CA GLU A 28 7.59 11.67 -18.25
C GLU A 28 6.31 10.84 -18.33
N VAL A 29 5.29 11.15 -17.51
CA VAL A 29 4.01 10.43 -17.49
C VAL A 29 3.28 10.54 -18.83
N LEU A 30 3.23 11.74 -19.43
CA LEU A 30 2.56 11.95 -20.71
C LEU A 30 3.29 11.25 -21.87
N LEU A 31 4.63 11.24 -21.84
CA LEU A 31 5.43 10.53 -22.83
C LEU A 31 5.26 9.01 -22.70
N GLU A 32 5.22 8.49 -21.48
CA GLU A 32 4.97 7.07 -21.21
C GLU A 32 3.59 6.65 -21.74
N ASN A 33 2.54 7.41 -21.41
CA ASN A 33 1.20 7.15 -21.93
C ASN A 33 1.15 7.21 -23.47
N MET A 34 1.93 8.09 -24.10
CA MET A 34 1.99 8.18 -25.56
C MET A 34 2.69 6.98 -26.22
N LEU A 35 3.71 6.40 -25.57
CA LEU A 35 4.45 5.24 -26.08
C LEU A 35 3.72 3.92 -25.82
N TYR A 36 2.98 3.82 -24.71
CA TYR A 36 2.34 2.57 -24.26
C TYR A 36 0.80 2.55 -24.42
N GLY A 37 0.15 3.71 -24.61
CA GLY A 37 -1.32 3.86 -24.65
C GLY A 37 -1.98 3.67 -26.02
N GLY A 38 -1.30 3.05 -26.98
CA GLY A 38 -1.84 2.78 -28.30
C GLY A 38 -2.80 1.59 -28.31
N GLU A 39 -4.01 1.71 -27.74
CA GLU A 39 -5.24 0.97 -28.11
C GLU A 39 -6.35 1.19 -27.07
N ARG A 40 -7.18 2.22 -27.26
CA ARG A 40 -8.59 2.25 -26.81
C ARG A 40 -9.30 3.46 -27.41
N GLN A 41 -9.71 3.32 -28.68
CA GLN A 41 -10.77 4.15 -29.26
C GLN A 41 -11.88 3.23 -29.75
N LYS A 42 -13.07 3.36 -29.16
CA LYS A 42 -14.38 3.04 -29.76
C LYS A 42 -15.32 4.16 -29.30
N GLU A 43 -15.53 5.17 -30.14
CA GLU A 43 -16.65 5.28 -31.10
C GLU A 43 -18.02 5.30 -30.43
N VAL A 44 -18.62 6.49 -30.45
CA VAL A 44 -20.00 6.84 -30.07
C VAL A 44 -20.95 6.46 -31.21
N PRO A 45 -22.17 5.97 -30.93
CA PRO A 45 -23.32 6.61 -31.60
C PRO A 45 -24.60 6.75 -30.76
N ASN A 46 -25.07 8.00 -30.72
CA ASN A 46 -26.43 8.52 -30.88
C ASN A 46 -27.64 8.03 -30.04
N GLN A 47 -28.29 9.02 -29.41
CA GLN A 47 -29.68 9.00 -28.88
C GLN A 47 -30.74 8.94 -30.03
N PRO A 48 -32.05 8.71 -29.74
CA PRO A 48 -32.94 9.82 -29.31
C PRO A 48 -34.02 9.48 -28.23
N VAL A 49 -34.31 10.53 -27.45
CA VAL A 49 -35.33 10.85 -26.40
C VAL A 49 -36.82 10.72 -26.82
N PRO A 50 -37.89 11.05 -26.01
CA PRO A 50 -38.10 11.15 -24.54
C PRO A 50 -39.50 10.66 -23.99
N SER A 51 -39.74 10.88 -22.68
CA SER A 51 -41.01 11.30 -22.00
C SER A 51 -41.79 10.29 -21.11
N PRO A 52 -42.62 10.73 -20.11
CA PRO A 52 -42.21 11.23 -18.77
C PRO A 52 -43.08 10.65 -17.58
N ASN A 53 -42.78 11.09 -16.35
CA ASN A 53 -43.48 10.85 -15.04
C ASN A 53 -43.10 9.55 -14.30
N ALA A 54 -42.80 9.51 -12.99
CA ALA A 54 -42.90 10.49 -11.90
C ALA A 54 -41.89 10.17 -10.77
N GLU A 55 -41.41 11.25 -10.15
CA GLU A 55 -41.14 11.48 -8.72
C GLU A 55 -40.21 10.55 -7.90
N GLN A 56 -39.08 11.18 -7.49
CA GLN A 56 -38.45 11.18 -6.16
C GLN A 56 -37.65 9.94 -5.71
N GLN A 57 -36.33 10.02 -5.88
CA GLN A 57 -35.36 9.64 -4.85
C GLN A 57 -34.13 10.55 -4.91
N GLU A 58 -33.83 11.18 -3.79
CA GLU A 58 -32.75 12.13 -3.58
C GLU A 58 -31.37 11.46 -3.76
N THR A 59 -30.75 11.80 -4.88
CA THR A 59 -29.35 12.22 -5.06
C THR A 59 -28.33 11.72 -4.03
N LYS A 60 -27.73 10.55 -4.30
CA LYS A 60 -26.33 10.29 -3.95
C LYS A 60 -25.45 11.20 -4.81
N ASN A 61 -24.84 12.21 -4.21
CA ASN A 61 -23.70 12.90 -4.79
C ASN A 61 -22.51 11.94 -4.78
N SER A 62 -22.36 11.16 -5.86
CA SER A 62 -21.06 10.58 -6.22
C SER A 62 -20.21 11.72 -6.75
N VAL A 63 -19.26 12.16 -5.92
CA VAL A 63 -18.08 12.85 -6.42
C VAL A 63 -17.31 11.80 -7.21
N GLU A 64 -17.22 12.01 -8.52
CA GLU A 64 -16.32 11.27 -9.41
C GLU A 64 -14.88 11.63 -9.02
N GLU A 65 -14.34 10.93 -8.02
CA GLU A 65 -12.91 10.74 -7.88
C GLU A 65 -12.48 9.72 -8.93
N SER A 66 -11.44 10.06 -9.67
CA SER A 66 -10.69 9.16 -10.54
C SER A 66 -10.34 7.89 -9.77
N SER A 67 -11.13 6.83 -9.96
CA SER A 67 -10.99 5.59 -9.20
C SER A 67 -9.74 4.86 -9.68
N GLU A 68 -8.62 5.10 -9.02
CA GLU A 68 -7.57 4.10 -8.93
C GLU A 68 -8.23 2.85 -8.35
N THR A 69 -8.30 1.77 -9.13
CA THR A 69 -9.07 0.58 -8.74
C THR A 69 -8.37 -0.13 -7.59
N GLN A 70 -8.84 0.10 -6.38
CA GLN A 70 -8.55 -0.72 -5.22
C GLN A 70 -9.13 -2.12 -5.45
N GLU A 71 -8.28 -3.13 -5.35
CA GLU A 71 -8.62 -4.54 -5.51
C GLU A 71 -8.35 -5.32 -4.22
N ASP A 72 -9.21 -6.29 -3.93
CA ASP A 72 -8.96 -7.28 -2.88
C ASP A 72 -7.77 -8.18 -3.27
N ILE A 73 -6.91 -8.48 -2.29
CA ILE A 73 -5.82 -9.44 -2.48
C ILE A 73 -6.44 -10.81 -2.73
N GLN A 74 -6.02 -11.46 -3.82
CA GLN A 74 -6.51 -12.78 -4.18
C GLN A 74 -5.54 -13.86 -3.72
N ALA A 75 -6.02 -15.10 -3.59
CA ALA A 75 -5.17 -16.23 -3.22
C ALA A 75 -4.00 -16.47 -4.20
N LYS A 76 -4.10 -16.01 -5.46
CA LYS A 76 -3.00 -16.08 -6.43
C LYS A 76 -1.87 -15.08 -6.14
N ASP A 77 -2.17 -13.98 -5.46
CA ASP A 77 -1.20 -12.93 -5.11
C ASP A 77 -0.36 -13.33 -3.89
N LEU A 78 -0.88 -14.21 -3.04
CA LEU A 78 -0.17 -14.67 -1.85
C LEU A 78 0.99 -15.62 -2.19
N HIS A 79 2.17 -15.30 -1.66
CA HIS A 79 3.30 -16.24 -1.67
C HIS A 79 2.97 -17.54 -0.89
N VAL A 80 3.55 -18.67 -1.32
CA VAL A 80 3.29 -20.01 -0.73
C VAL A 80 3.59 -20.05 0.77
N LYS A 81 4.67 -19.38 1.22
CA LYS A 81 5.00 -19.26 2.65
C LYS A 81 3.93 -18.50 3.44
N MET A 82 3.33 -17.46 2.84
CA MET A 82 2.27 -16.69 3.46
C MET A 82 0.99 -17.51 3.59
N LYS A 83 0.63 -18.29 2.57
CA LYS A 83 -0.50 -19.25 2.64
C LYS A 83 -0.35 -20.23 3.81
N LYS A 84 0.83 -20.85 3.94
CA LYS A 84 1.12 -21.76 5.05
C LYS A 84 1.08 -21.06 6.41
N PHE A 85 1.50 -19.80 6.49
CA PHE A 85 1.39 -19.01 7.71
C PHE A 85 -0.07 -18.79 8.10
N LEU A 86 -0.94 -18.45 7.14
CA LEU A 86 -2.37 -18.28 7.39
C LEU A 86 -3.00 -19.58 7.92
N GLU A 87 -2.78 -20.69 7.21
CA GLU A 87 -3.28 -22.01 7.58
C GLU A 87 -2.82 -22.42 9.00
N LYS A 88 -1.52 -22.29 9.29
CA LYS A 88 -0.92 -22.65 10.59
C LYS A 88 -1.53 -21.88 11.76
N ASN A 89 -1.98 -20.65 11.53
CA ASN A 89 -2.49 -19.76 12.58
C ASN A 89 -4.02 -19.61 12.58
N GLY A 90 -4.72 -20.35 11.72
CA GLY A 90 -6.18 -20.27 11.57
C GLY A 90 -6.64 -18.90 11.09
N LEU A 91 -5.88 -18.28 10.17
CA LEU A 91 -6.22 -17.03 9.51
C LEU A 91 -6.72 -17.31 8.09
N THR A 92 -7.57 -16.43 7.57
CA THR A 92 -8.15 -16.51 6.22
C THR A 92 -7.63 -15.38 5.35
N LEU A 93 -7.91 -15.46 4.04
CA LEU A 93 -7.64 -14.35 3.11
C LEU A 93 -8.46 -13.10 3.47
N ASP A 94 -9.68 -13.28 3.98
CA ASP A 94 -10.53 -12.19 4.46
C ASP A 94 -9.85 -11.39 5.57
N ASN A 95 -9.16 -12.06 6.50
CA ASN A 95 -8.38 -11.39 7.53
C ASN A 95 -7.25 -10.51 6.97
N ILE A 96 -6.72 -10.85 5.80
CA ILE A 96 -5.72 -10.04 5.10
C ILE A 96 -6.38 -8.88 4.36
N ASN A 97 -7.51 -9.11 3.69
CA ASN A 97 -8.27 -8.08 2.98
C ASN A 97 -8.91 -7.03 3.90
N GLN A 98 -9.08 -7.34 5.19
CA GLN A 98 -9.46 -6.34 6.20
C GLN A 98 -8.31 -5.39 6.57
N LEU A 99 -7.06 -5.81 6.37
CA LEU A 99 -5.87 -5.05 6.77
C LEU A 99 -5.13 -4.43 5.59
N TYR A 100 -5.26 -5.00 4.40
CA TYR A 100 -4.54 -4.58 3.21
C TYR A 100 -5.41 -4.69 1.97
N TYR A 101 -5.11 -3.84 1.00
CA TYR A 101 -5.63 -3.92 -0.36
C TYR A 101 -4.50 -3.89 -1.36
N LYS A 102 -4.83 -4.20 -2.62
CA LYS A 102 -3.92 -4.12 -3.75
C LYS A 102 -4.29 -2.93 -4.61
N GLN A 103 -3.30 -2.14 -4.98
CA GLN A 103 -3.44 -1.01 -5.89
C GLN A 103 -2.18 -0.88 -6.74
N ASP A 104 -2.32 -0.89 -8.06
CA ASP A 104 -1.22 -0.80 -9.03
C ASP A 104 -0.08 -1.80 -8.76
N GLY A 105 -0.43 -2.99 -8.27
CA GLY A 105 0.53 -4.04 -7.91
C GLY A 105 1.18 -3.86 -6.53
N ASN A 106 0.94 -2.75 -5.85
CA ASN A 106 1.40 -2.49 -4.49
C ASN A 106 0.37 -2.98 -3.47
N ILE A 107 0.87 -3.48 -2.34
CA ILE A 107 0.04 -3.84 -1.18
C ILE A 107 0.04 -2.65 -0.23
N LEU A 108 -1.13 -2.10 0.07
CA LEU A 108 -1.28 -0.89 0.90
C LEU A 108 -2.16 -1.18 2.12
N PRO A 109 -1.88 -0.56 3.28
CA PRO A 109 -2.62 -0.80 4.52
C PRO A 109 -4.01 -0.14 4.50
N LEU A 110 -4.98 -0.78 5.18
CA LEU A 110 -6.34 -0.25 5.44
C LEU A 110 -6.57 0.16 6.90
N TYR A 111 -5.60 -0.08 7.79
CA TYR A 111 -5.74 0.20 9.21
C TYR A 111 -5.15 1.57 9.58
N ASP A 112 -5.98 2.38 10.25
CA ASP A 112 -5.56 3.67 10.81
C ASP A 112 -5.03 3.53 12.25
N ASP A 113 -5.64 2.63 13.03
CA ASP A 113 -5.31 2.41 14.44
C ASP A 113 -4.49 1.12 14.63
N LEU A 114 -3.44 1.22 15.44
CA LEU A 114 -2.62 0.08 15.87
C LEU A 114 -3.20 -0.59 17.13
N LYS A 115 -4.33 -0.11 17.66
CA LYS A 115 -4.98 -0.53 18.91
C LYS A 115 -4.01 -0.54 20.10
N SER A 116 -3.13 0.46 20.19
CA SER A 116 -2.23 0.65 21.33
C SER A 116 -1.97 2.13 21.62
N ILE A 117 -1.96 2.47 22.92
CA ILE A 117 -1.55 3.79 23.43
C ILE A 117 -0.06 3.84 23.82
N LYS A 118 0.62 2.69 23.82
CA LYS A 118 2.02 2.60 24.23
C LYS A 118 2.92 2.78 23.02
N THR A 119 3.82 3.76 23.09
CA THR A 119 4.79 4.06 22.04
C THR A 119 5.64 2.85 21.65
N SER A 120 6.20 2.14 22.64
CA SER A 120 7.00 0.92 22.38
C SER A 120 6.18 -0.13 21.65
N GLU A 121 4.97 -0.41 22.09
CA GLU A 121 4.13 -1.43 21.47
C GLU A 121 3.73 -1.04 20.04
N SER A 122 3.39 0.23 19.83
CA SER A 122 3.06 0.77 18.50
C SER A 122 4.22 0.58 17.50
N GLN A 123 5.45 0.89 17.91
CA GLN A 123 6.64 0.68 17.07
C GLN A 123 6.87 -0.79 16.70
N ILE A 124 6.63 -1.71 17.64
CA ILE A 124 6.76 -3.15 17.38
C ILE A 124 5.63 -3.65 16.48
N ARG A 125 4.39 -3.19 16.68
CA ARG A 125 3.26 -3.53 15.80
C ARG A 125 3.50 -3.07 14.36
N ILE A 126 4.03 -1.86 14.16
CA ILE A 126 4.44 -1.36 12.83
C ILE A 126 5.44 -2.32 12.18
N ALA A 127 6.49 -2.71 12.90
CA ALA A 127 7.49 -3.66 12.37
C ALA A 127 6.89 -5.01 11.98
N LEU A 128 5.99 -5.55 12.80
CA LEU A 128 5.31 -6.81 12.55
C LEU A 128 4.39 -6.71 11.31
N LEU A 129 3.67 -5.59 11.15
CA LEU A 129 2.77 -5.36 10.02
C LEU A 129 3.53 -5.09 8.72
N GLN A 130 4.64 -4.35 8.74
CA GLN A 130 5.51 -4.24 7.57
C GLN A 130 6.11 -5.59 7.16
N ALA A 131 6.47 -6.43 8.13
CA ALA A 131 6.91 -7.80 7.85
C ALA A 131 5.80 -8.66 7.21
N LEU A 132 4.55 -8.46 7.60
CA LEU A 132 3.40 -9.09 6.96
C LEU A 132 3.25 -8.63 5.50
N GLN A 133 3.34 -7.33 5.24
CA GLN A 133 3.27 -6.75 3.90
C GLN A 133 4.37 -7.32 2.99
N SER A 134 5.61 -7.42 3.48
CA SER A 134 6.71 -8.08 2.75
C SER A 134 6.44 -9.56 2.50
N ALA A 135 5.87 -10.27 3.48
CA ALA A 135 5.59 -11.70 3.35
C ALA A 135 4.50 -12.01 2.33
N ILE A 136 3.53 -11.10 2.11
CA ILE A 136 2.49 -11.26 1.08
C ILE A 136 3.13 -11.43 -0.30
N THR A 137 4.10 -10.57 -0.64
CA THR A 137 4.73 -10.52 -1.97
C THR A 137 5.95 -11.45 -2.08
N THR A 138 6.84 -11.44 -1.09
CA THR A 138 8.13 -12.15 -1.16
C THR A 138 8.14 -13.49 -0.41
N GLY A 139 7.19 -13.68 0.51
CA GLY A 139 7.20 -14.81 1.45
C GLY A 139 8.17 -14.68 2.61
N GLU A 140 8.96 -13.61 2.67
CA GLU A 140 9.86 -13.32 3.78
C GLU A 140 9.19 -12.35 4.75
N PHE A 141 9.11 -12.74 6.02
CA PHE A 141 8.61 -11.87 7.09
C PHE A 141 9.73 -10.94 7.54
N SER A 142 10.03 -9.95 6.71
CA SER A 142 11.12 -8.98 6.90
C SER A 142 10.65 -7.55 6.76
N PHE A 143 11.34 -6.64 7.44
CA PHE A 143 11.03 -5.21 7.40
C PHE A 143 12.31 -4.38 7.40
N SER A 144 12.21 -3.17 6.87
CA SER A 144 13.26 -2.15 6.93
C SER A 144 13.13 -1.35 8.22
N ILE A 145 14.23 -1.20 8.95
CA ILE A 145 14.27 -0.37 10.15
C ILE A 145 13.90 1.08 9.83
N GLU A 146 14.30 1.58 8.66
CA GLU A 146 14.03 2.96 8.28
C GLU A 146 12.56 3.18 7.94
N MET A 147 11.92 2.22 7.26
CA MET A 147 10.48 2.29 6.98
C MET A 147 9.66 2.26 8.27
N VAL A 148 10.07 1.49 9.28
CA VAL A 148 9.40 1.49 10.59
C VAL A 148 9.55 2.85 11.28
N ARG A 149 10.72 3.48 11.19
CA ARG A 149 10.93 4.82 11.77
C ARG A 149 10.09 5.88 11.08
N GLN A 150 10.03 5.83 9.75
CA GLN A 150 9.22 6.74 8.97
C GLN A 150 7.74 6.62 9.35
N GLU A 151 7.20 5.40 9.32
CA GLU A 151 5.79 5.17 9.67
C GLU A 151 5.50 5.51 11.13
N ALA A 152 6.42 5.20 12.05
CA ALA A 152 6.28 5.62 13.45
C ALA A 152 6.28 7.15 13.59
N GLY A 153 7.02 7.86 12.73
CA GLY A 153 7.02 9.33 12.67
C GLY A 153 5.69 9.87 12.19
N GLU A 154 5.17 9.33 11.09
CA GLU A 154 3.87 9.68 10.51
C GLU A 154 2.73 9.46 11.52
N ARG A 155 2.77 8.32 12.23
CA ARG A 155 1.80 7.96 13.29
C ARG A 155 2.08 8.64 14.64
N LYS A 156 3.08 9.53 14.72
CA LYS A 156 3.48 10.28 15.94
C LYS A 156 3.80 9.38 17.15
N CYS A 157 4.27 8.16 16.90
CA CYS A 157 4.71 7.20 17.91
C CYS A 157 6.22 6.90 17.81
N TYR A 158 6.97 7.72 17.08
CA TYR A 158 8.43 7.61 17.04
C TYR A 158 9.08 8.19 18.30
N ASP A 159 9.90 7.37 18.95
CA ASP A 159 10.72 7.74 20.11
C ASP A 159 12.18 7.43 19.78
N SER A 160 12.89 8.44 19.27
CA SER A 160 14.28 8.30 18.84
C SER A 160 15.24 7.91 19.97
N LYS A 161 14.93 8.28 21.21
CA LYS A 161 15.77 7.99 22.38
C LYS A 161 15.65 6.52 22.77
N ASN A 162 14.44 5.97 22.72
CA ASN A 162 14.16 4.61 23.17
C ASN A 162 13.97 3.60 22.04
N PHE A 163 13.97 4.00 20.76
CA PHE A 163 13.72 3.09 19.63
C PHE A 163 14.55 1.81 19.72
N GLY A 164 15.87 1.94 19.84
CA GLY A 164 16.74 0.77 19.95
C GLY A 164 16.45 -0.08 21.18
N THR A 165 16.20 0.54 22.32
CA THR A 165 15.82 -0.13 23.57
C THR A 165 14.50 -0.89 23.43
N ASN A 166 13.51 -0.31 22.76
CA ASN A 166 12.22 -0.94 22.50
C ASN A 166 12.40 -2.22 21.67
N PHE A 167 13.22 -2.18 20.61
CA PHE A 167 13.53 -3.37 19.80
C PHE A 167 14.38 -4.39 20.56
N THR A 168 15.35 -3.96 21.39
CA THR A 168 16.10 -4.87 22.26
C THR A 168 15.19 -5.58 23.27
N ASN A 169 14.26 -4.87 23.89
CA ASN A 169 13.34 -5.45 24.87
C ASN A 169 12.35 -6.43 24.25
N ASN A 170 12.12 -6.33 22.94
CA ASN A 170 11.26 -7.23 22.16
C ASN A 170 12.08 -8.11 21.20
N ALA A 171 13.36 -8.35 21.49
CA ALA A 171 14.26 -9.10 20.60
C ALA A 171 13.75 -10.52 20.29
N THR A 172 12.97 -11.13 21.21
CA THR A 172 12.35 -12.44 20.99
C THR A 172 11.46 -12.50 19.75
N SER A 173 10.90 -11.37 19.31
CA SER A 173 10.05 -11.26 18.13
C SER A 173 10.84 -11.22 16.82
N PHE A 174 12.16 -11.03 16.90
CA PHE A 174 13.02 -10.77 15.75
C PHE A 174 14.18 -11.77 15.65
N ASP A 175 14.74 -11.91 14.46
CA ASP A 175 15.91 -12.74 14.18
C ASP A 175 17.22 -11.99 14.47
N PHE A 176 17.31 -11.44 15.69
CA PHE A 176 18.53 -10.85 16.25
C PHE A 176 18.48 -10.91 17.77
N ASP A 177 19.64 -11.00 18.42
CA ASP A 177 19.71 -11.03 19.90
C ASP A 177 19.53 -9.63 20.51
N LYS A 178 20.11 -8.62 19.87
CA LYS A 178 20.09 -7.24 20.34
C LYS A 178 20.10 -6.26 19.18
N TYR A 179 19.19 -5.30 19.23
CA TYR A 179 19.20 -4.19 18.30
C TYR A 179 20.51 -3.41 18.34
N ASN A 180 21.06 -3.11 17.16
CA ASN A 180 22.13 -2.14 16.98
C ASN A 180 21.83 -1.29 15.74
N ARG A 181 22.52 -0.15 15.59
CA ARG A 181 22.25 0.83 14.51
C ARG A 181 22.72 0.37 13.13
N GLU A 182 23.50 -0.70 13.04
CA GLU A 182 23.98 -1.27 11.77
C GLU A 182 22.93 -2.19 11.13
N ILE A 183 21.95 -2.66 11.91
CA ILE A 183 20.80 -3.41 11.41
C ILE A 183 19.93 -2.47 10.56
N LYS A 184 19.90 -2.72 9.25
CA LYS A 184 19.05 -2.00 8.29
C LYS A 184 17.75 -2.74 7.98
N GLU A 185 17.81 -4.06 7.97
CA GLU A 185 16.67 -4.95 7.78
C GLU A 185 16.68 -6.02 8.87
N ALA A 186 15.49 -6.42 9.29
CA ALA A 186 15.31 -7.48 10.27
C ALA A 186 14.20 -8.44 9.82
N LYS A 187 14.29 -9.69 10.28
CA LYS A 187 13.29 -10.73 10.04
C LYS A 187 12.55 -11.06 11.33
N LEU A 188 11.34 -11.58 11.21
CA LEU A 188 10.59 -12.11 12.35
C LEU A 188 11.09 -13.49 12.73
N SER A 189 11.26 -13.71 14.03
CA SER A 189 11.45 -15.04 14.59
C SER A 189 10.14 -15.86 14.49
N GLU A 190 10.18 -17.15 14.83
CA GLU A 190 8.96 -17.94 14.95
C GLU A 190 8.01 -17.41 16.04
N GLN A 191 8.55 -16.81 17.09
CA GLN A 191 7.75 -16.17 18.13
C GLN A 191 7.11 -14.87 17.62
N GLY A 192 7.87 -14.04 16.89
CA GLY A 192 7.33 -12.82 16.26
C GLY A 192 6.23 -13.11 15.25
N LYS A 193 6.32 -14.22 14.50
CA LYS A 193 5.23 -14.67 13.62
C LYS A 193 3.96 -15.04 14.39
N LYS A 194 4.08 -15.67 15.56
CA LYS A 194 2.92 -15.96 16.41
C LYS A 194 2.29 -14.69 16.97
N GLU A 195 3.11 -13.74 17.39
CA GLU A 195 2.64 -12.42 17.85
C GLU A 195 1.94 -11.64 16.74
N LEU A 196 2.51 -11.64 15.53
CA LEU A 196 1.88 -11.08 14.33
C LEU A 196 0.50 -11.71 14.07
N ALA A 197 0.37 -13.03 14.19
CA ALA A 197 -0.93 -13.69 14.02
C ALA A 197 -1.96 -13.25 15.06
N GLY A 198 -1.52 -12.93 16.30
CA GLY A 198 -2.37 -12.32 17.32
C GLY A 198 -2.81 -10.91 16.92
N ILE A 199 -1.88 -10.07 16.48
CA ILE A 199 -2.17 -8.70 16.02
C ILE A 199 -3.16 -8.69 14.85
N ILE A 200 -3.01 -9.60 13.89
CA ILE A 200 -3.94 -9.70 12.76
C ILE A 200 -5.37 -9.95 13.24
N LYS A 201 -5.56 -10.74 14.30
CA LYS A 201 -6.89 -11.00 14.89
C LYS A 201 -7.38 -9.82 15.71
N ASP A 202 -6.48 -9.18 16.44
CA ASP A 202 -6.80 -8.03 17.28
C ASP A 202 -7.23 -6.82 16.44
N LEU A 203 -6.71 -6.63 15.23
CA LEU A 203 -6.99 -5.48 14.36
C LEU A 203 -8.26 -5.62 13.51
N GLN A 204 -8.93 -6.78 13.54
CA GLN A 204 -10.28 -6.97 12.99
C GLN A 204 -11.31 -6.20 13.83
#